data_AF-A0A8T7FFM7-F1
#
_entry.id   AF-A0A8T7FFM7-F1
#
_cell.length_a   1.000
_cell.length_b   1.000
_cell.length_c   1.000
_cell.angle_alpha   90.00
_cell.angle_beta   90.00
_cell.angle_gamma   90.00
#
_symmetry.space_group_name_H-M   'P 1'
#
loop_
_entity.id
_entity.type
_entity.pdbx_description
1 polymer ?
#
loop_
_entity_poly.entity_id
_entity_poly.type
_entity_poly.pdbx_seq_one_letter_code
_entity_poly.pdbx_strand_id
1 'polypeptide(L)'
;MTILSNLYVILILRVLHVGGGIMWVGSAALYLLLIIPAAYSAQSAGQKFLQTLGPKFGAMMGLVTTITVLSGALLYARFFAGGISFIWTTGAGAAFTVGAVAALGSYAMGAGYFGKMQERIAKLGAEIGSAQSAPNPAKVQEMSRLQSSLMKAYQFDLVLLAIAMLGMAVARYL
;
A
#
# COMPACT_ATOMS: atom_id res chain seq x y z
N MET A 1 0.11 -29.44 3.36
CA MET A 1 0.23 -29.15 4.80
C MET A 1 1.64 -29.42 5.33
N THR A 2 2.31 -30.52 4.96
CA THR A 2 3.65 -30.91 5.48
C THR A 2 4.77 -29.88 5.23
N ILE A 3 4.74 -29.18 4.09
CA ILE A 3 5.71 -28.11 3.75
C ILE A 3 5.57 -26.88 4.65
N LEU A 4 4.34 -26.48 5.02
CA LEU A 4 4.10 -25.32 5.90
C LEU A 4 4.42 -25.62 7.37
N SER A 5 4.72 -26.88 7.68
CA SER A 5 5.24 -27.31 8.97
C SER A 5 6.77 -27.27 9.06
N ASN A 6 7.47 -27.13 7.92
CA ASN A 6 8.93 -27.09 7.86
C ASN A 6 9.46 -25.74 8.41
N LEU A 7 10.41 -25.81 9.35
CA LEU A 7 11.00 -24.64 10.00
C LEU A 7 11.61 -23.64 9.00
N TYR A 8 12.37 -24.11 8.01
CA TYR A 8 13.01 -23.24 7.02
C TYR A 8 11.98 -22.48 6.19
N VAL A 9 10.89 -23.14 5.81
CA VAL A 9 9.78 -22.51 5.07
C VAL A 9 9.15 -21.40 5.90
N ILE A 10 8.87 -21.64 7.18
CA ILE A 10 8.29 -20.64 8.09
C ILE A 10 9.24 -19.44 8.23
N LEU A 11 10.53 -19.68 8.42
CA LEU A 11 11.51 -18.61 8.57
C LEU A 11 11.60 -17.75 7.30
N ILE A 12 11.66 -18.38 6.12
CA ILE A 12 11.66 -17.67 4.84
C ILE A 12 10.40 -16.84 4.68
N LEU A 13 9.22 -17.42 4.92
CA LEU A 13 7.95 -16.70 4.82
C LEU A 13 7.89 -15.53 5.81
N ARG A 14 8.39 -15.70 7.04
CA ARG A 14 8.44 -14.61 8.04
C ARG A 14 9.38 -13.49 7.61
N VAL A 15 10.55 -13.81 7.07
CA VAL A 15 11.49 -12.80 6.57
C VAL A 15 10.86 -12.01 5.42
N LEU A 16 10.23 -12.70 4.46
CA LEU A 16 9.55 -12.06 3.34
C LEU A 16 8.38 -11.19 3.81
N HIS A 17 7.56 -11.70 4.73
CA HIS A 17 6.38 -11.00 5.23
C HIS A 17 6.75 -9.78 6.08
N VAL A 18 7.61 -9.95 7.08
CA VAL A 18 7.97 -8.87 8.00
C VAL A 18 8.86 -7.85 7.30
N GLY A 19 9.88 -8.31 6.55
CA GLY A 19 10.76 -7.41 5.79
C GLY A 19 9.99 -6.62 4.73
N GLY A 20 9.11 -7.29 3.98
CA GLY A 20 8.23 -6.64 3.02
C GLY A 20 7.23 -5.68 3.68
N GLY A 21 6.66 -6.05 4.84
CA GLY A 21 5.79 -5.18 5.63
C GLY A 21 6.49 -3.90 6.11
N ILE A 22 7.72 -4.00 6.60
CA ILE A 22 8.53 -2.83 7.00
C ILE A 22 8.75 -1.91 5.79
N MET A 23 9.17 -2.48 4.65
CA MET A 23 9.38 -1.71 3.43
C MET A 23 8.08 -1.06 2.94
N TRP A 24 6.95 -1.77 3.05
CA TRP A 24 5.66 -1.28 2.61
C TRP A 24 5.19 -0.09 3.46
N VAL A 25 5.06 -0.26 4.78
CA VAL A 25 4.56 0.81 5.64
C VAL A 25 5.54 1.99 5.66
N GLY A 26 6.84 1.72 5.73
CA GLY A 26 7.87 2.75 5.70
C GLY A 26 7.85 3.56 4.41
N SER A 27 7.71 2.90 3.25
CA SER A 27 7.63 3.59 1.96
C SER A 27 6.35 4.39 1.80
N ALA A 28 5.20 3.87 2.26
CA ALA A 28 3.94 4.62 2.24
C ALA A 28 4.02 5.89 3.09
N ALA A 29 4.57 5.79 4.31
CA ALA A 29 4.77 6.93 5.20
C ALA A 29 5.76 7.95 4.60
N LEU A 30 6.92 7.49 4.12
CA LEU A 30 7.92 8.34 3.46
C LEU A 30 7.32 9.06 2.24
N TYR A 31 6.57 8.34 1.42
CA TYR A 31 5.98 8.87 0.20
C TYR A 31 4.96 9.97 0.52
N LEU A 32 4.01 9.66 1.42
CA LEU A 32 2.93 10.56 1.79
C LEU A 32 3.39 11.78 2.59
N LEU A 33 4.26 11.58 3.58
CA LEU A 33 4.60 12.62 4.56
C LEU A 33 5.76 13.50 4.14
N LEU A 34 6.67 12.99 3.29
CA LEU A 34 7.89 13.72 2.91
C LEU A 34 8.00 13.93 1.41
N ILE A 35 7.91 12.86 0.60
CA ILE A 35 8.16 12.96 -0.84
C ILE A 35 7.13 13.84 -1.54
N ILE A 36 5.83 13.58 -1.33
CA ILE A 36 4.78 14.36 -1.98
C ILE A 36 4.83 15.85 -1.54
N PRO A 37 4.88 16.20 -0.23
CA PRO A 37 4.97 17.60 0.19
C PRO A 37 6.21 18.32 -0.34
N ALA A 38 7.38 17.66 -0.30
CA ALA A 38 8.61 18.23 -0.84
C ALA A 38 8.50 18.49 -2.35
N ALA A 39 7.95 17.53 -3.11
CA ALA A 39 7.72 17.71 -4.54
C ALA A 39 6.74 18.85 -4.85
N TYR A 40 5.66 19.00 -4.07
CA TYR A 40 4.75 20.14 -4.24
C TYR A 40 5.44 21.48 -3.98
N SER A 41 6.26 21.57 -2.93
CA SER A 41 7.04 22.79 -2.63
C SER A 41 8.04 23.16 -3.73
N ALA A 42 8.57 22.15 -4.43
CA ALA A 42 9.49 22.32 -5.56
C ALA A 42 8.81 22.59 -6.91
N GLN A 43 7.47 22.73 -6.93
CA GLN A 43 6.67 23.10 -8.10
C GLN A 43 6.97 22.23 -9.34
N SER A 44 7.38 22.83 -10.46
CA SER A 44 7.61 22.14 -11.74
C SER A 44 8.73 21.10 -11.67
N ALA A 45 9.80 21.37 -10.91
CA ALA A 45 10.88 20.42 -10.70
C ALA A 45 10.39 19.18 -9.93
N GLY A 46 9.58 19.39 -8.89
CA GLY A 46 8.98 18.31 -8.11
C GLY A 46 7.96 17.50 -8.90
N GLN A 47 7.15 18.12 -9.76
CA GLN A 47 6.24 17.40 -10.66
C GLN A 47 7.01 16.48 -11.61
N LYS A 48 8.10 16.95 -12.23
CA LYS A 48 8.95 16.14 -13.11
C LYS A 48 9.63 14.99 -12.35
N PHE A 49 10.05 15.23 -11.11
CA PHE A 49 10.57 14.20 -10.23
C PHE A 49 9.54 13.10 -9.97
N LEU A 50 8.31 13.46 -9.58
CA LEU A 50 7.23 12.49 -9.33
C LEU A 50 6.82 11.72 -10.60
N GLN A 51 6.80 12.36 -11.76
CA GLN A 51 6.53 11.66 -13.04
C GLN A 51 7.59 10.60 -13.35
N THR A 52 8.84 10.85 -12.97
CA THR A 52 9.96 9.91 -13.18
C THR A 52 9.98 8.80 -12.13
N LEU A 53 9.71 9.15 -10.86
CA LEU A 53 9.74 8.22 -9.74
C LEU A 53 8.50 7.32 -9.70
N GLY A 54 7.31 7.89 -9.94
CA GLY A 54 6.01 7.25 -9.71
C GLY A 54 5.87 5.87 -10.36
N PRO A 55 6.14 5.70 -11.66
CA PRO A 55 6.05 4.38 -12.31
C PRO A 55 6.99 3.33 -11.70
N LYS A 56 8.24 3.73 -11.41
CA LYS A 56 9.25 2.82 -10.82
C LYS A 56 8.89 2.45 -9.38
N PHE A 57 8.46 3.43 -8.60
CA PHE A 57 7.99 3.24 -7.23
C PHE A 57 6.75 2.34 -7.20
N GLY A 58 5.78 2.58 -8.09
CA GLY A 58 4.58 1.76 -8.22
C GLY A 58 4.89 0.30 -8.58
N ALA A 59 5.80 0.06 -9.54
CA ALA A 59 6.24 -1.29 -9.90
C ALA A 59 6.95 -2.00 -8.74
N MET A 60 7.87 -1.32 -8.05
CA MET A 60 8.56 -1.84 -6.87
C MET A 60 7.56 -2.18 -5.76
N MET A 61 6.65 -1.26 -5.44
CA MET A 61 5.63 -1.47 -4.40
C MET A 61 4.67 -2.60 -4.79
N GLY A 62 4.27 -2.72 -6.05
CA GLY A 62 3.47 -3.86 -6.52
C GLY A 62 4.14 -5.20 -6.19
N LEU A 63 5.44 -5.34 -6.46
CA LEU A 63 6.19 -6.54 -6.11
C LEU A 63 6.27 -6.77 -4.59
N VAL A 64 6.69 -5.75 -3.84
CA VAL A 64 6.88 -5.82 -2.38
C VAL A 64 5.58 -6.20 -1.69
N THR A 65 4.49 -5.52 -2.02
CA THR A 65 3.18 -5.76 -1.40
C THR A 65 2.62 -7.14 -1.76
N THR A 66 2.79 -7.59 -3.01
CA THR A 66 2.37 -8.94 -3.43
C THR A 66 3.11 -10.03 -2.66
N ILE A 67 4.45 -9.94 -2.58
CA ILE A 67 5.26 -10.90 -1.83
C ILE A 67 4.87 -10.89 -0.34
N THR A 68 4.64 -9.71 0.23
CA THR A 68 4.24 -9.54 1.63
C THR A 68 2.88 -10.21 1.90
N VAL A 69 1.88 -9.95 1.05
CA VAL A 69 0.53 -10.51 1.22
C VAL A 69 0.55 -12.02 1.04
N LEU A 70 1.22 -12.55 0.02
CA LEU A 70 1.29 -13.99 -0.24
C LEU A 70 2.01 -14.73 0.89
N SER A 71 3.14 -14.20 1.37
CA SER A 71 3.87 -14.79 2.49
C SER A 71 3.06 -14.77 3.78
N GLY A 72 2.36 -13.66 4.05
CA GLY A 72 1.44 -13.53 5.19
C GLY A 72 0.25 -14.48 5.10
N ALA A 73 -0.37 -14.62 3.93
CA ALA A 73 -1.48 -15.54 3.70
C ALA A 73 -1.06 -16.99 3.93
N LEU A 74 0.13 -17.40 3.50
CA LEU A 74 0.66 -18.75 3.74
C LEU A 74 0.97 -18.99 5.22
N LEU A 75 1.52 -17.99 5.93
CA LEU A 75 1.72 -18.07 7.38
C LEU A 75 0.40 -18.18 8.13
N TYR A 76 -0.60 -17.38 7.74
CA TYR A 76 -1.92 -17.38 8.35
C TYR A 76 -2.66 -18.70 8.07
N ALA A 77 -2.51 -19.26 6.86
CA ALA A 77 -3.14 -20.52 6.47
C ALA A 77 -2.70 -21.71 7.31
N ARG A 78 -1.53 -21.66 7.95
CA ARG A 78 -1.06 -22.69 8.89
C ARG A 78 -2.03 -22.87 10.06
N PHE A 79 -2.69 -21.81 10.51
CA PHE A 79 -3.65 -21.90 11.62
C PHE A 79 -4.92 -22.68 11.24
N PHE A 80 -5.27 -22.77 9.96
CA PHE A 80 -6.44 -23.56 9.53
C PHE A 80 -6.26 -25.06 9.77
N ALA A 81 -5.03 -25.57 9.78
CA ALA A 81 -4.77 -26.98 10.08
C ALA A 81 -5.12 -27.36 11.54
N GLY A 82 -5.04 -26.40 12.46
CA GLY A 82 -5.43 -26.57 13.87
C GLY A 82 -6.89 -26.21 14.16
N GLY A 83 -7.65 -25.82 13.13
CA GLY A 83 -9.03 -25.36 13.23
C GLY A 83 -9.17 -23.84 13.13
N ILE A 84 -10.13 -23.40 12.33
CA ILE A 84 -10.43 -21.98 12.08
C ILE A 84 -10.89 -21.24 13.35
N SER A 85 -11.26 -21.98 14.39
CA SER A 85 -11.71 -21.46 15.67
C SER A 85 -10.71 -20.55 16.36
N PHE A 86 -9.40 -20.78 16.16
CA PHE A 86 -8.32 -19.94 16.66
C PHE A 86 -8.53 -18.44 16.42
N ILE A 87 -9.13 -18.09 15.28
CA ILE A 87 -9.38 -16.72 14.84
C ILE A 87 -10.30 -15.95 15.79
N TRP A 88 -11.26 -16.64 16.41
CA TRP A 88 -12.28 -16.03 17.28
C TRP A 88 -12.22 -16.51 18.73
N THR A 89 -11.36 -17.47 19.06
CA THR A 89 -11.18 -17.97 20.43
C THR A 89 -9.96 -17.39 21.14
N THR A 90 -9.08 -16.66 20.44
CA THR A 90 -7.85 -16.10 21.00
C THR A 90 -7.69 -14.62 20.66
N GLY A 91 -7.05 -13.85 21.56
CA GLY A 91 -6.73 -12.45 21.31
C GLY A 91 -5.74 -12.28 20.15
N ALA A 92 -4.73 -13.17 20.08
CA ALA A 92 -3.80 -13.22 18.96
C ALA A 92 -4.48 -13.48 17.61
N GLY A 93 -5.40 -14.45 17.54
CA GLY A 93 -6.15 -14.75 16.33
C GLY A 93 -7.00 -13.57 15.85
N ALA A 94 -7.68 -12.89 16.77
CA ALA A 94 -8.44 -11.68 16.45
C ALA A 94 -7.54 -10.55 15.92
N ALA A 95 -6.41 -10.29 16.59
CA ALA A 95 -5.46 -9.26 16.19
C ALA A 95 -4.82 -9.53 14.81
N PHE A 96 -4.42 -10.77 14.53
CA PHE A 96 -3.93 -11.16 13.20
C PHE A 96 -4.99 -10.96 12.12
N THR A 97 -6.26 -11.22 12.43
CA THR A 97 -7.37 -11.11 11.47
C THR A 97 -7.69 -9.67 11.14
N VAL A 98 -7.79 -8.81 12.15
CA VAL A 98 -7.96 -7.36 11.96
C VAL A 98 -6.80 -6.82 11.13
N GLY A 99 -5.56 -7.21 11.46
CA GLY A 99 -4.39 -6.79 10.71
C GLY A 99 -4.38 -7.30 9.26
N ALA A 100 -4.78 -8.55 9.03
CA ALA A 100 -4.89 -9.14 7.70
C ALA A 100 -5.95 -8.43 6.84
N VAL A 101 -7.14 -8.15 7.39
CA VAL A 101 -8.20 -7.42 6.69
C VAL A 101 -7.73 -6.01 6.30
N ALA A 102 -7.07 -5.30 7.23
CA ALA A 102 -6.53 -3.96 6.95
C ALA A 102 -5.46 -3.98 5.85
N ALA A 103 -4.51 -4.93 5.91
CA ALA A 103 -3.47 -5.09 4.91
C ALA A 103 -4.03 -5.47 3.53
N LEU A 104 -5.04 -6.35 3.47
CA LEU A 104 -5.71 -6.71 2.22
C LEU A 104 -6.49 -5.54 1.63
N GLY A 105 -7.11 -4.71 2.47
CA GLY A 105 -7.74 -3.45 2.05
C GLY A 105 -6.73 -2.51 1.40
N SER A 106 -5.58 -2.29 2.05
CA SER A 106 -4.49 -1.49 1.51
C SER A 106 -3.95 -2.05 0.18
N TYR A 107 -3.73 -3.36 0.11
CA TYR A 107 -3.29 -4.04 -1.12
C TYR A 107 -4.28 -3.80 -2.27
N ALA A 108 -5.58 -3.95 -2.02
CA ALA A 108 -6.62 -3.73 -3.02
C ALA A 108 -6.65 -2.27 -3.52
N MET A 109 -6.41 -1.29 -2.63
CA MET A 109 -6.25 0.11 -3.02
C MET A 109 -5.04 0.32 -3.93
N GLY A 110 -3.89 -0.27 -3.58
CA GLY A 110 -2.69 -0.23 -4.40
C GLY A 110 -2.89 -0.82 -5.80
N ALA A 111 -3.36 -2.06 -5.86
CA ALA A 111 -3.51 -2.81 -7.11
C ALA A 111 -4.67 -2.29 -7.99
N GLY A 112 -5.77 -1.83 -7.39
CA GLY A 112 -7.00 -1.49 -8.10
C GLY A 112 -7.26 0.00 -8.30
N TYR A 113 -6.76 0.86 -7.40
CA TYR A 113 -7.20 2.26 -7.30
C TYR A 113 -6.07 3.25 -7.59
N PHE A 114 -4.92 3.13 -6.93
CA PHE A 114 -3.83 4.11 -7.04
C PHE A 114 -3.23 4.20 -8.45
N GLY A 115 -2.97 3.06 -9.10
CA GLY A 115 -2.43 3.05 -10.46
C GLY A 115 -3.35 3.76 -11.46
N LYS A 116 -4.63 3.42 -11.44
CA LYS A 116 -5.64 4.01 -12.34
C LYS A 116 -5.81 5.51 -12.11
N MET A 117 -5.81 5.97 -10.86
CA MET A 117 -5.99 7.39 -10.58
C MET A 117 -4.75 8.21 -10.96
N GLN A 118 -3.54 7.68 -10.72
CA GLN A 118 -2.30 8.31 -11.18
C GLN A 118 -2.23 8.38 -12.71
N GLU A 119 -2.67 7.34 -13.42
CA GLU A 119 -2.74 7.34 -14.88
C GLU A 119 -3.70 8.42 -15.41
N ARG A 120 -4.89 8.56 -14.79
CA ARG A 120 -5.85 9.64 -15.14
C ARG A 120 -5.26 11.02 -14.92
N ILE A 121 -4.57 11.23 -13.79
CA ILE A 121 -3.87 12.49 -13.48
C ILE A 121 -2.78 12.75 -14.53
N ALA A 122 -1.98 11.76 -14.89
CA ALA A 122 -0.93 11.91 -15.89
C ALA A 122 -1.49 12.26 -17.28
N LYS A 123 -2.55 11.56 -17.72
CA LYS A 123 -3.24 11.83 -19.00
C LYS A 123 -3.80 13.25 -19.05
N LEU A 124 -4.57 13.65 -18.03
CA LEU A 124 -5.14 14.99 -17.95
C LEU A 124 -4.05 16.07 -17.90
N GLY A 125 -2.92 15.79 -17.23
CA GLY A 125 -1.78 16.69 -17.18
C GLY A 125 -1.12 16.89 -18.54
N ALA A 126 -0.96 15.82 -19.32
CA ALA A 126 -0.44 15.89 -20.68
C ALA A 126 -1.39 16.66 -21.62
N GLU A 127 -2.71 16.51 -21.46
CA GLU A 127 -3.70 17.27 -22.24
C GLU A 127 -3.66 18.76 -21.91
N ILE A 128 -3.50 19.13 -20.64
CA ILE A 128 -3.37 20.52 -20.21
C ILE A 128 -2.06 21.13 -20.73
N GLY A 129 -0.95 20.38 -20.65
CA GLY A 129 0.37 20.85 -21.06
C GLY A 129 0.59 20.93 -22.57
N SER A 130 -0.18 20.20 -23.37
CA SER A 130 -0.10 20.22 -24.84
C SER A 130 -1.04 21.23 -25.50
N ALA A 131 -1.94 21.85 -24.72
CA ALA A 131 -2.81 22.91 -25.23
C ALA A 131 -2.00 24.17 -25.55
N GLN A 132 -2.05 24.63 -26.80
CA GLN A 132 -1.45 25.90 -27.24
C GLN A 132 -2.21 27.13 -26.71
N SER A 133 -3.40 26.92 -26.15
CA SER A 133 -4.29 27.95 -25.60
C SER A 133 -4.33 27.87 -24.07
N ALA A 134 -4.83 28.93 -23.42
CA ALA A 134 -5.01 28.93 -21.96
C ALA A 134 -5.74 27.66 -21.47
N PRO A 135 -5.28 27.02 -20.37
CA PRO A 135 -5.88 25.79 -19.85
C PRO A 135 -7.39 25.93 -19.63
N ASN A 136 -8.16 24.97 -20.15
CA ASN A 136 -9.61 24.93 -19.91
C ASN A 136 -9.87 24.86 -18.39
N PRO A 137 -10.60 25.83 -17.80
CA PRO A 137 -10.87 25.88 -16.36
C PRO A 137 -11.51 24.60 -15.80
N ALA A 138 -12.35 23.92 -16.59
CA ALA A 138 -12.96 22.65 -16.19
C ALA A 138 -11.92 21.53 -16.01
N LYS A 139 -10.93 21.45 -16.91
CA LYS A 139 -9.83 20.46 -16.82
C LYS A 139 -8.92 20.74 -15.62
N VAL A 140 -8.65 22.01 -15.33
CA VAL A 140 -7.86 22.41 -14.15
C VAL A 140 -8.59 22.05 -12.85
N GLN A 141 -9.91 22.26 -12.80
CA GLN A 141 -10.73 21.88 -11.65
C GLN A 141 -10.79 20.35 -11.46
N GLU A 142 -10.95 19.60 -12.55
CA GLU A 142 -10.93 18.13 -12.52
C GLU A 142 -9.59 17.59 -12.02
N MET A 143 -8.48 18.16 -12.48
CA MET A 143 -7.13 17.83 -12.01
C MET A 143 -7.01 18.01 -10.50
N SER A 144 -7.43 19.16 -9.97
CA SER A 144 -7.40 19.46 -8.54
C SER A 144 -8.25 18.45 -7.73
N ARG A 145 -9.44 18.10 -8.22
CA ARG A 145 -10.32 17.11 -7.59
C ARG A 145 -9.68 15.72 -7.55
N LEU A 146 -9.06 15.28 -8.65
CA LEU A 146 -8.39 13.98 -8.73
C LEU A 146 -7.19 13.92 -7.78
N GLN A 147 -6.35 14.94 -7.75
CA GLN A 147 -5.20 15.02 -6.84
C GLN A 147 -5.64 15.02 -5.38
N SER A 148 -6.67 15.79 -5.02
CA SER A 148 -7.23 15.80 -3.66
C SER A 148 -7.79 14.43 -3.26
N SER A 149 -8.49 13.75 -4.18
CA SER A 149 -9.03 12.41 -3.93
C SER A 149 -7.91 11.38 -3.74
N LEU A 150 -6.84 11.45 -4.53
CA LEU A 150 -5.66 10.61 -4.38
C LEU A 150 -4.97 10.83 -3.04
N MET A 151 -4.83 12.08 -2.60
CA MET A 151 -4.22 12.40 -1.32
C MET A 151 -5.01 11.82 -0.14
N LYS A 152 -6.35 11.97 -0.14
CA LYS A 152 -7.22 11.37 0.87
C LYS A 152 -7.10 9.85 0.88
N ALA A 153 -6.99 9.24 -0.29
CA ALA A 153 -6.83 7.80 -0.41
C ALA A 153 -5.49 7.31 0.15
N TYR A 154 -4.39 8.04 -0.06
CA TYR A 154 -3.11 7.73 0.59
C TYR A 154 -3.16 7.88 2.11
N GLN A 155 -3.84 8.91 2.63
CA GLN A 155 -4.03 9.08 4.07
C GLN A 155 -4.82 7.92 4.68
N PHE A 156 -5.92 7.53 4.03
CA PHE A 156 -6.72 6.39 4.45
C PHE A 156 -5.93 5.08 4.40
N ASP A 157 -5.14 4.88 3.33
CA ASP A 157 -4.26 3.72 3.20
C ASP A 157 -3.20 3.66 4.30
N LEU A 158 -2.60 4.79 4.67
CA LEU A 158 -1.65 4.84 5.79
C LEU A 158 -2.31 4.44 7.11
N VAL A 159 -3.59 4.79 7.33
CA VAL A 159 -4.35 4.34 8.51
C VAL A 159 -4.55 2.82 8.49
N LEU A 160 -4.92 2.25 7.33
CA LEU A 160 -5.02 0.79 7.19
C LEU A 160 -3.70 0.09 7.48
N LEU A 161 -2.60 0.63 6.97
CA LEU A 161 -1.26 0.10 7.20
C LEU A 161 -0.82 0.21 8.67
N ALA A 162 -1.20 1.29 9.36
CA ALA A 162 -0.97 1.43 10.79
C ALA A 162 -1.75 0.37 11.59
N ILE A 163 -3.03 0.16 11.27
CA ILE A 163 -3.86 -0.90 11.90
C ILE A 163 -3.24 -2.28 11.64
N ALA A 164 -2.81 -2.54 10.40
CA ALA A 164 -2.15 -3.79 10.03
C ALA A 164 -0.88 -4.04 10.83
N MET A 165 0.01 -3.04 10.90
CA MET A 165 1.26 -3.13 11.66
C MET A 165 0.99 -3.37 13.15
N LEU A 166 0.09 -2.59 13.75
CA LEU A 166 -0.22 -2.69 15.18
C LEU A 166 -0.86 -4.04 15.52
N GLY A 167 -1.81 -4.52 14.70
CA GLY A 167 -2.42 -5.83 14.87
C GLY A 167 -1.37 -6.94 14.91
N MET A 168 -0.41 -6.91 13.99
CA MET A 168 0.69 -7.88 13.94
C MET A 168 1.66 -7.75 15.12
N ALA A 169 2.02 -6.52 15.51
CA ALA A 169 2.97 -6.25 16.59
C ALA A 169 2.42 -6.61 17.98
N VAL A 170 1.11 -6.45 18.17
CA VAL A 170 0.43 -6.74 19.43
C VAL A 170 0.01 -8.20 19.54
N ALA A 171 -0.34 -8.88 18.44
CA ALA A 171 -0.78 -10.27 18.45
C ALA A 171 0.18 -11.24 19.18
N ARG A 172 1.48 -10.93 19.24
CA ARG A 172 2.48 -11.74 19.98
C ARG A 172 2.35 -11.69 21.51
N TYR A 173 1.57 -10.75 22.04
CA TYR A 173 1.36 -10.52 23.46
C TYR A 173 -0.06 -10.87 23.94
N LEU A 174 -0.92 -11.32 23.02
CA LEU A 174 -2.32 -11.65 23.24
C LEU A 174 -2.59 -13.16 23.19
#